data_AF-A0A7K8WQ95-F1
#
_entry.id   AF-A0A7K8WQ95-F1
#
_cell.length_a   1.000
_cell.length_b   1.000
_cell.length_c   1.000
_cell.angle_alpha   90.00
_cell.angle_beta   90.00
_cell.angle_gamma   90.00
#
_symmetry.space_group_name_H-M   'P 1'
#
loop_
_entity.id
_entity.type
_entity.pdbx_description
1 polymer ?
#
loop_
_entity_poly.entity_id
_entity_poly.type
_entity_poly.pdbx_seq_one_letter_code
_entity_poly.pdbx_strand_id
1 'polypeptide(L)'
;FTFAEMAQQNSPSLIEVVKQVAERQHSQASEIEKSKTVLFQLQAKFQELEKEINSILLETKTREREIHLQDDAIEVTKYHCENLEAQVRALYSENLKLRCDAETVQEEFEMILARNNEYREKIKDHRHLFWEMENKMPVMIELAKKKAVVEELKTKKEELMHDLQNPEGSVIKQVQEEITLLKSEITTFKDLINKKTDFLEEEKKKHAKLRKEIEVQNKRYDAILKRLHCQLNKVHSNKRQWHWNIQQLEKKAAELRKCLGVVELQ
;
A
#
# COMPACT_ATOMS: atom_id res chain seq x y z
N PHE A 1 175.76 -8.57 -68.00
CA PHE A 1 174.96 -9.40 -67.07
C PHE A 1 173.96 -10.18 -67.90
N THR A 2 173.00 -10.84 -67.26
CA THR A 2 171.61 -10.78 -67.71
C THR A 2 171.19 -11.67 -68.87
N PHE A 3 169.93 -12.12 -68.76
CA PHE A 3 169.02 -12.64 -69.78
C PHE A 3 168.69 -14.13 -69.75
N ALA A 4 167.36 -14.34 -69.74
CA ALA A 4 166.56 -15.30 -70.52
C ALA A 4 166.81 -16.80 -70.23
N GLU A 5 165.79 -17.63 -70.05
CA GLU A 5 164.85 -18.20 -71.02
C GLU A 5 164.07 -19.28 -70.22
N MET A 6 162.83 -19.69 -70.41
CA MET A 6 161.80 -19.52 -71.43
C MET A 6 160.46 -19.89 -70.76
N ALA A 7 159.37 -19.27 -71.21
CA ALA A 7 158.01 -19.68 -70.92
C ALA A 7 157.72 -21.07 -71.52
N GLN A 8 157.16 -21.99 -70.72
CA GLN A 8 156.42 -23.14 -71.25
C GLN A 8 154.93 -22.82 -71.21
N GLN A 9 154.41 -22.48 -72.40
CA GLN A 9 153.00 -22.48 -72.72
C GLN A 9 152.40 -23.85 -72.40
N ASN A 10 151.48 -23.90 -71.43
CA ASN A 10 150.36 -24.84 -71.47
C ASN A 10 149.09 -24.00 -71.64
N SER A 11 148.99 -23.35 -72.80
CA SER A 11 147.71 -22.95 -73.37
C SER A 11 146.83 -24.21 -73.41
N PRO A 12 145.61 -24.20 -72.85
CA PRO A 12 144.73 -25.34 -72.95
C PRO A 12 144.59 -25.71 -74.43
N SER A 13 144.72 -27.00 -74.74
CA SER A 13 144.57 -27.49 -76.11
C SER A 13 143.23 -27.00 -76.66
N LEU A 14 143.17 -26.67 -77.96
CA LEU A 14 141.93 -26.22 -78.61
C LEU A 14 140.74 -27.14 -78.30
N ILE A 15 141.00 -28.44 -78.13
CA ILE A 15 140.03 -29.47 -77.73
C ILE A 15 139.46 -29.21 -76.33
N GLU A 16 140.29 -28.77 -75.38
CA GLU A 16 139.92 -28.52 -73.98
C GLU A 16 139.14 -27.21 -73.83
N VAL A 17 139.50 -26.17 -74.60
CA VAL A 17 138.71 -24.93 -74.72
C VAL A 17 137.36 -25.21 -75.37
N VAL A 18 137.32 -26.00 -76.46
CA VAL A 18 136.06 -26.39 -77.13
C VAL A 18 135.19 -27.24 -76.21
N LYS A 19 135.77 -28.15 -75.42
CA LYS A 19 135.03 -28.94 -74.42
C LYS A 19 134.45 -28.06 -73.31
N GLN A 20 135.22 -27.13 -72.75
CA GLN A 20 134.71 -26.17 -71.76
C GLN A 20 133.62 -25.25 -72.33
N VAL A 21 133.75 -24.83 -73.59
CA VAL A 21 132.71 -24.04 -74.29
C VAL A 21 131.45 -24.88 -74.51
N ALA A 22 131.58 -26.14 -74.90
CA ALA A 22 130.43 -27.05 -75.07
C ALA A 22 129.74 -27.38 -73.74
N GLU A 23 130.49 -27.61 -72.67
CA GLU A 23 129.95 -27.80 -71.32
C GLU A 23 129.26 -26.53 -70.82
N ARG A 24 129.86 -25.34 -71.01
CA ARG A 24 129.20 -24.07 -70.71
C ARG A 24 127.93 -23.85 -71.54
N GLN A 25 127.95 -24.14 -72.84
CA GLN A 25 126.76 -24.04 -73.68
C GLN A 25 125.66 -25.01 -73.25
N HIS A 26 126.01 -26.24 -72.86
CA HIS A 26 125.06 -27.21 -72.36
C HIS A 26 124.46 -26.81 -70.99
N SER A 27 125.28 -26.30 -70.07
CA SER A 27 124.82 -25.75 -68.79
C SER A 27 123.92 -24.52 -68.99
N GLN A 28 124.31 -23.60 -69.88
CA GLN A 28 123.53 -22.41 -70.21
C GLN A 28 122.20 -22.78 -70.87
N ALA A 29 122.18 -23.77 -71.78
CA ALA A 29 120.96 -24.28 -72.39
C ALA A 29 120.05 -24.95 -71.35
N SER A 30 120.61 -25.73 -70.41
CA SER A 30 119.86 -26.34 -69.32
C SER A 30 119.24 -25.30 -68.38
N GLU A 31 119.96 -24.22 -68.09
CA GLU A 31 119.49 -23.11 -67.27
C GLU A 31 118.38 -22.31 -67.97
N ILE A 32 118.54 -22.04 -69.27
CA ILE A 32 117.50 -21.41 -70.10
C ILE A 32 116.21 -22.25 -70.13
N GLU A 33 116.32 -23.58 -70.27
CA GLU A 33 115.15 -24.48 -70.28
C GLU A 33 114.41 -24.46 -68.94
N LYS A 34 115.16 -24.45 -67.81
CA LYS A 34 114.58 -24.30 -66.47
C LYS A 34 113.90 -22.94 -66.29
N SER A 35 114.57 -21.85 -66.69
CA SER A 35 114.00 -20.50 -66.65
C SER A 35 112.71 -20.41 -67.47
N LYS A 36 112.68 -21.02 -68.67
CA LYS A 36 111.50 -21.07 -69.54
C LYS A 36 110.33 -21.82 -68.90
N THR A 37 110.62 -22.95 -68.22
CA THR A 37 109.60 -23.72 -67.49
C THR A 37 109.00 -22.91 -66.35
N VAL A 38 109.83 -22.21 -65.56
CA VAL A 38 109.37 -21.29 -64.50
C VAL A 38 108.54 -20.15 -65.07
N LEU A 39 108.95 -19.59 -66.22
CA LEU A 39 108.20 -18.52 -66.90
C LEU A 39 106.79 -18.99 -67.31
N PHE A 40 106.66 -20.19 -67.88
CA PHE A 40 105.35 -20.76 -68.21
C PHE A 40 104.49 -21.02 -66.97
N GLN A 41 105.08 -21.51 -65.88
CA GLN A 41 104.35 -21.71 -64.62
C GLN A 41 103.85 -20.39 -64.02
N LEU A 42 104.69 -19.35 -64.02
CA LEU A 42 104.32 -18.00 -63.59
C LEU A 42 103.21 -17.41 -64.48
N GLN A 43 103.31 -17.59 -65.79
CA GLN A 43 102.30 -17.10 -66.73
C GLN A 43 100.94 -17.80 -66.52
N ALA A 44 100.93 -19.12 -66.30
CA ALA A 44 99.72 -19.86 -65.97
C ALA A 44 99.10 -19.38 -64.65
N LYS A 45 99.93 -19.16 -63.61
CA LYS A 45 99.48 -18.61 -62.33
C LYS A 45 98.94 -17.20 -62.44
N PHE A 46 99.55 -16.36 -63.27
CA PHE A 46 99.06 -15.01 -63.53
C PHE A 46 97.67 -15.02 -64.18
N GLN A 47 97.46 -15.88 -65.19
CA GLN A 47 96.15 -16.05 -65.84
C GLN A 47 95.08 -16.62 -64.89
N GLU A 48 95.45 -17.51 -63.97
CA GLU A 48 94.55 -18.04 -62.95
C GLU A 48 94.12 -16.95 -61.97
N LEU A 49 95.07 -16.19 -61.42
CA LEU A 49 94.80 -15.05 -60.54
C LEU A 49 93.97 -13.96 -61.23
N GLU A 50 94.23 -13.68 -62.51
CA GLU A 50 93.45 -12.71 -63.28
C GLU A 50 91.98 -13.15 -63.42
N LYS A 51 91.71 -14.46 -63.59
CA LYS A 51 90.35 -15.00 -63.60
C LYS A 51 89.68 -14.88 -62.23
N GLU A 52 90.40 -15.20 -61.15
CA GLU A 52 89.88 -15.07 -59.78
C GLU A 52 89.54 -13.62 -59.45
N ILE A 53 90.43 -12.66 -59.77
CA ILE A 53 90.19 -11.23 -59.58
C ILE A 53 88.93 -10.79 -60.31
N ASN A 54 88.76 -11.19 -61.57
CA ASN A 54 87.56 -10.85 -62.34
C ASN A 54 86.28 -11.46 -61.76
N SER A 55 86.35 -12.69 -61.24
CA SER A 55 85.23 -13.34 -60.56
C SER A 55 84.85 -12.60 -59.27
N ILE A 56 85.83 -12.28 -58.42
CA ILE A 56 85.63 -11.54 -57.17
C ILE A 56 85.07 -10.14 -57.45
N LEU A 57 85.56 -9.47 -58.49
CA LEU A 57 85.07 -8.15 -58.89
C LEU A 57 83.59 -8.21 -59.29
N LEU A 58 83.19 -9.24 -60.04
CA LEU A 58 81.79 -9.42 -60.44
C LEU A 58 80.90 -9.68 -59.22
N GLU A 59 81.32 -10.58 -58.33
CA GLU A 59 80.57 -10.91 -57.11
C GLU A 59 80.44 -9.70 -56.17
N THR A 60 81.50 -8.88 -56.07
CA THR A 60 81.49 -7.65 -55.28
C THR A 60 80.47 -6.67 -55.86
N LYS A 61 80.46 -6.47 -57.18
CA LYS A 61 79.48 -5.60 -57.85
C LYS A 61 78.04 -6.09 -57.71
N THR A 62 77.80 -7.41 -57.73
CA THR A 62 76.44 -7.93 -57.51
C THR A 62 76.00 -7.74 -56.06
N ARG A 63 76.88 -8.01 -55.09
CA ARG A 63 76.57 -7.83 -53.67
C ARG A 63 76.37 -6.36 -53.30
N GLU A 64 77.13 -5.44 -53.90
CA GLU A 64 76.95 -3.99 -53.72
C GLU A 64 75.55 -3.52 -54.18
N ARG A 65 75.06 -4.04 -55.32
CA ARG A 65 73.68 -3.75 -55.77
C ARG A 65 72.62 -4.33 -54.85
N GLU A 66 72.84 -5.53 -54.32
CA GLU A 66 71.92 -6.14 -53.34
C GLU A 66 71.84 -5.33 -52.05
N ILE A 67 72.98 -4.81 -51.57
CA ILE A 67 73.03 -3.92 -50.40
C ILE A 67 72.19 -2.67 -50.65
N HIS A 68 72.37 -2.00 -51.79
CA HIS A 68 71.58 -0.80 -52.12
C HIS A 68 70.06 -1.09 -52.15
N LEU A 69 69.65 -2.21 -52.74
CA LEU A 69 68.23 -2.61 -52.76
C LEU A 69 67.69 -2.89 -51.35
N GLN A 70 68.50 -3.46 -50.46
CA GLN A 70 68.12 -3.68 -49.07
C GLN A 70 68.04 -2.37 -48.29
N ASP A 71 68.97 -1.43 -48.52
CA ASP A 71 68.96 -0.11 -47.89
C ASP A 71 67.68 0.67 -48.26
N ASP A 72 67.29 0.66 -49.54
CA ASP A 72 66.02 1.26 -50.00
C ASP A 72 64.81 0.63 -49.29
N ALA A 73 64.79 -0.70 -49.13
CA ALA A 73 63.72 -1.41 -48.43
C ALA A 73 63.69 -1.07 -46.92
N ILE A 74 64.86 -0.91 -46.30
CA ILE A 74 64.99 -0.47 -44.90
C ILE A 74 64.44 0.95 -44.72
N GLU A 75 64.73 1.86 -45.65
CA GLU A 75 64.23 3.23 -45.56
C GLU A 75 62.70 3.31 -45.67
N VAL A 76 62.10 2.56 -46.61
CA VAL A 76 60.64 2.48 -46.77
C VAL A 76 59.97 1.91 -45.52
N THR A 77 60.51 0.82 -44.98
CA THR A 77 59.95 0.19 -43.77
C THR A 77 60.10 1.08 -42.55
N LYS A 78 61.22 1.80 -42.41
CA LYS A 78 61.42 2.79 -41.33
C LYS A 78 60.38 3.91 -41.39
N TYR A 79 60.15 4.48 -42.57
CA TYR A 79 59.12 5.51 -42.75
C TYR A 79 57.71 4.98 -42.39
N HIS A 80 57.39 3.74 -42.77
CA HIS A 80 56.13 3.12 -42.42
C HIS A 80 55.97 2.94 -40.90
N CYS A 81 57.02 2.48 -40.20
CA CYS A 81 57.02 2.37 -38.75
C CYS A 81 56.83 3.72 -38.06
N GLU A 82 57.53 4.77 -38.50
CA GLU A 82 57.38 6.13 -37.96
C GLU A 82 55.94 6.65 -38.11
N ASN A 83 55.32 6.41 -39.27
CA ASN A 83 53.92 6.79 -39.51
C ASN A 83 52.94 6.00 -38.63
N LEU A 84 53.17 4.70 -38.41
CA LEU A 84 52.37 3.89 -37.50
C LEU A 84 52.52 4.35 -36.04
N GLU A 85 53.74 4.66 -35.61
CA GLU A 85 53.97 5.21 -34.27
C GLU A 85 53.26 6.54 -34.06
N ALA A 86 53.27 7.44 -35.05
CA ALA A 86 52.55 8.70 -34.98
C ALA A 86 51.03 8.47 -34.83
N GLN A 87 50.46 7.52 -35.58
CA GLN A 87 49.05 7.14 -35.46
C GLN A 87 48.72 6.54 -34.10
N VAL A 88 49.56 5.65 -33.56
CA VAL A 88 49.37 5.07 -32.22
C VAL A 88 49.38 6.16 -31.15
N ARG A 89 50.30 7.13 -31.24
CA ARG A 89 50.35 8.27 -30.30
C ARG A 89 49.10 9.14 -30.39
N ALA A 90 48.59 9.39 -31.60
CA ALA A 90 47.35 10.14 -31.81
C ALA A 90 46.11 9.41 -31.26
N LEU A 91 45.98 8.11 -31.52
CA LEU A 91 44.89 7.30 -30.97
C LEU A 91 44.95 7.21 -29.44
N TYR A 92 46.16 7.14 -28.88
CA TYR A 92 46.34 7.11 -27.43
C TYR A 92 45.91 8.43 -26.77
N SER A 93 46.28 9.57 -27.35
CA SER A 93 45.87 10.88 -26.82
C SER A 93 44.36 11.11 -26.94
N GLU A 94 43.74 10.66 -28.03
CA GLU A 94 42.28 10.69 -28.20
C GLU A 94 41.57 9.79 -27.16
N ASN A 95 42.06 8.56 -26.93
CA ASN A 95 41.51 7.68 -25.89
C ASN A 95 41.61 8.29 -24.49
N LEU A 96 42.73 8.94 -24.17
CA LEU A 96 42.88 9.65 -22.90
C LEU A 96 41.84 10.75 -22.75
N LYS A 97 41.62 11.54 -23.80
CA LYS A 97 40.62 12.61 -23.81
C LYS A 97 39.20 12.06 -23.62
N LEU A 98 38.82 11.05 -24.40
CA LEU A 98 37.51 10.41 -24.31
C LEU A 98 37.24 9.84 -22.92
N ARG A 99 38.26 9.25 -22.28
CA ARG A 99 38.15 8.77 -20.90
C ARG A 99 37.88 9.90 -19.91
N CYS A 100 38.61 11.00 -20.00
CA CYS A 100 38.37 12.17 -19.14
C CYS A 100 36.98 12.78 -19.36
N ASP A 101 36.54 12.88 -20.61
CA ASP A 101 35.20 13.36 -20.95
C ASP A 101 34.11 12.42 -20.36
N ALA A 102 34.32 11.11 -20.44
CA ALA A 102 33.41 10.12 -19.86
C ALA A 102 33.36 10.19 -18.33
N GLU A 103 34.50 10.35 -17.67
CA GLU A 103 34.59 10.56 -16.21
C GLU A 103 33.83 11.82 -15.78
N THR A 104 34.00 12.93 -16.52
CA THR A 104 33.29 14.19 -16.25
C THR A 104 31.77 14.03 -16.34
N VAL A 105 31.28 13.39 -17.41
CA VAL A 105 29.84 13.13 -17.59
C VAL A 105 29.30 12.21 -16.50
N GLN A 106 30.08 11.22 -16.06
CA GLN A 106 29.69 10.31 -14.99
C GLN A 106 29.56 11.05 -13.64
N GLU A 107 30.51 11.92 -13.30
CA GLU A 107 30.46 12.75 -12.09
C GLU A 107 29.24 13.70 -12.09
N GLU A 108 28.95 14.34 -13.23
CA GLU A 108 27.75 15.18 -13.39
C GLU A 108 26.46 14.38 -13.20
N PHE A 109 26.40 13.17 -13.77
CA PHE A 109 25.26 12.28 -13.60
C PHE A 109 25.04 11.89 -12.14
N GLU A 110 26.11 11.54 -11.42
CA GLU A 110 26.05 11.18 -10.00
C GLU A 110 25.61 12.36 -9.14
N MET A 111 26.09 13.57 -9.41
CA MET A 111 25.61 14.79 -8.74
C MET A 111 24.12 15.03 -8.97
N ILE A 112 23.64 14.89 -10.22
CA ILE A 112 22.22 15.05 -10.55
C ILE A 112 21.38 13.98 -9.85
N LEU A 113 21.86 12.73 -9.82
CA LEU A 113 21.18 11.63 -9.17
C LEU A 113 21.04 11.86 -7.66
N ALA A 114 22.12 12.27 -6.99
CA ALA A 114 22.11 12.61 -5.57
C ALA A 114 21.08 13.72 -5.28
N ARG A 115 21.11 14.80 -6.06
CA ARG A 115 20.14 15.91 -5.94
C ARG A 115 18.70 15.45 -6.16
N ASN A 116 18.45 14.58 -7.13
CA ASN A 116 17.10 14.04 -7.39
C ASN A 116 16.60 13.20 -6.20
N ASN A 117 17.48 12.36 -5.62
CA ASN A 117 17.15 11.56 -4.46
C ASN A 117 16.79 12.43 -3.25
N GLU A 118 17.54 13.51 -3.00
CA GLU A 118 17.19 14.47 -1.95
C GLU A 118 15.81 15.11 -2.17
N TYR A 119 15.48 15.49 -3.41
CA TYR A 119 14.15 16.02 -3.72
C TYR A 119 13.05 14.96 -3.50
N ARG A 120 13.29 13.70 -3.83
CA ARG A 120 12.34 12.61 -3.60
C ARG A 120 12.05 12.42 -2.13
N GLU A 121 13.08 12.39 -1.28
CA GLU A 121 12.87 12.29 0.17
C GLU A 121 12.13 13.52 0.71
N LYS A 122 12.46 14.75 0.25
CA LYS A 122 11.69 15.95 0.61
C LYS A 122 10.20 15.85 0.24
N ILE A 123 9.88 15.33 -0.94
CA ILE A 123 8.50 15.12 -1.38
C ILE A 123 7.79 14.07 -0.52
N LYS A 124 8.49 13.00 -0.15
CA LYS A 124 7.98 11.93 0.70
C LYS A 124 7.68 12.44 2.10
N ASP A 125 8.58 13.21 2.69
CA ASP A 125 8.39 13.85 3.99
C ASP A 125 7.20 14.82 3.96
N HIS A 126 7.10 15.66 2.91
CA HIS A 126 5.99 16.57 2.76
C HIS A 126 4.65 15.84 2.60
N ARG A 127 4.61 14.77 1.82
CA ARG A 127 3.42 13.92 1.66
C ARG A 127 2.99 13.30 3.00
N HIS A 128 3.96 12.83 3.78
CA HIS A 128 3.68 12.28 5.11
C HIS A 128 3.10 13.34 6.05
N LEU A 129 3.71 14.53 6.11
CA LEU A 129 3.19 15.65 6.90
C LEU A 129 1.77 16.05 6.48
N PHE A 130 1.51 16.11 5.17
CA PHE A 130 0.18 16.40 4.66
C PHE A 130 -0.84 15.35 5.09
N TRP A 131 -0.50 14.07 4.97
CA TRP A 131 -1.35 12.96 5.42
C TRP A 131 -1.64 13.01 6.93
N GLU A 132 -0.64 13.32 7.75
CA GLU A 132 -0.85 13.51 9.19
C GLU A 132 -1.78 14.68 9.51
N MET A 133 -1.63 15.81 8.80
CA MET A 133 -2.49 16.98 8.96
C MET A 133 -3.93 16.67 8.53
N GLU A 134 -4.09 16.01 7.39
CA GLU A 134 -5.40 15.59 6.86
C GLU A 134 -6.11 14.65 7.84
N ASN A 135 -5.42 13.66 8.39
CA ASN A 135 -5.99 12.76 9.40
C ASN A 135 -6.39 13.45 10.69
N LYS A 136 -5.68 14.52 11.07
CA LYS A 136 -6.01 15.34 12.25
C LYS A 136 -7.12 16.36 11.96
N MET A 137 -7.54 16.52 10.71
CA MET A 137 -8.61 17.45 10.35
C MET A 137 -9.92 17.02 11.02
N PRO A 138 -10.71 17.96 11.58
CA PRO A 138 -11.94 17.64 12.28
C PRO A 138 -12.91 16.77 11.47
N VAL A 139 -12.98 17.01 10.16
CA VAL A 139 -13.81 16.24 9.23
C VAL A 139 -13.38 14.77 9.17
N MET A 140 -12.06 14.48 9.12
CA MET A 140 -11.56 13.10 9.08
C MET A 140 -11.79 12.38 10.41
N ILE A 141 -11.56 13.07 11.53
CA ILE A 141 -11.85 12.54 12.88
C ILE A 141 -13.35 12.25 13.03
N GLU A 142 -14.21 13.17 12.60
CA GLU A 142 -15.66 12.98 12.64
C GLU A 142 -16.09 11.83 11.72
N LEU A 143 -15.55 11.75 10.51
CA LEU A 143 -15.82 10.65 9.59
C LEU A 143 -15.45 9.30 10.21
N ALA A 144 -14.29 9.19 10.87
CA ALA A 144 -13.88 7.98 11.57
C ALA A 144 -14.86 7.60 12.69
N LYS A 145 -15.29 8.58 13.49
CA LYS A 145 -16.30 8.38 14.54
C LYS A 145 -17.64 7.91 13.96
N LYS A 146 -18.12 8.55 12.88
CA LYS A 146 -19.37 8.18 12.22
C LYS A 146 -19.29 6.77 11.63
N LYS A 147 -18.15 6.40 11.02
CA LYS A 147 -17.91 5.02 10.55
C LYS A 147 -18.00 4.01 11.70
N ALA A 148 -17.37 4.29 12.84
CA ALA A 148 -17.45 3.41 14.02
C ALA A 148 -18.90 3.24 14.52
N VAL A 149 -19.65 4.33 14.64
CA VAL A 149 -21.08 4.27 15.02
C VAL A 149 -21.90 3.45 14.03
N VAL A 150 -21.65 3.61 12.73
CA VAL A 150 -22.34 2.81 11.70
C VAL A 150 -22.04 1.32 11.87
N GLU A 151 -20.80 0.94 12.16
CA GLU A 151 -20.46 -0.47 12.41
C GLU A 151 -21.13 -0.99 13.69
N GLU A 152 -21.14 -0.23 14.79
CA GLU A 152 -21.88 -0.62 16.00
C GLU A 152 -23.40 -0.77 15.78
N LEU A 153 -23.98 0.09 14.96
CA LEU A 153 -25.40 -0.01 14.63
C LEU A 153 -25.70 -1.22 13.74
N LYS A 154 -24.78 -1.59 12.84
CA LYS A 154 -24.90 -2.82 12.06
C LYS A 154 -24.86 -4.05 12.96
N THR A 155 -23.92 -4.14 13.90
CA THR A 155 -23.84 -5.28 14.81
C THR A 155 -25.08 -5.38 15.69
N LYS A 156 -25.54 -4.28 16.32
CA LYS A 156 -26.78 -4.28 17.11
C LYS A 156 -28.01 -4.65 16.29
N LYS A 157 -28.09 -4.19 15.04
CA LYS A 157 -29.17 -4.57 14.14
C LYS A 157 -29.15 -6.08 13.86
N GLU A 158 -27.98 -6.66 13.61
CA GLU A 158 -27.81 -8.11 13.40
C GLU A 158 -28.20 -8.92 14.64
N GLU A 159 -27.75 -8.50 15.83
CA GLU A 159 -28.17 -9.09 17.11
C GLU A 159 -29.68 -9.03 17.31
N LEU A 160 -30.30 -7.87 17.09
CA LEU A 160 -31.75 -7.70 17.25
C LEU A 160 -32.54 -8.53 16.22
N MET A 161 -32.07 -8.60 14.97
CA MET A 161 -32.70 -9.46 13.96
C MET A 161 -32.64 -10.94 14.37
N HIS A 162 -31.50 -11.38 14.92
CA HIS A 162 -31.36 -12.75 15.42
C HIS A 162 -32.29 -13.02 16.61
N ASP A 163 -32.36 -12.11 17.57
CA ASP A 163 -33.26 -12.22 18.73
C ASP A 163 -34.73 -12.21 18.34
N LEU A 164 -35.14 -11.39 17.35
CA LEU A 164 -36.52 -11.35 16.87
C LEU A 164 -36.92 -12.58 16.05
N GLN A 165 -35.97 -13.25 15.40
CA GLN A 165 -36.23 -14.51 14.70
C GLN A 165 -36.25 -15.71 15.64
N ASN A 166 -35.67 -15.58 16.84
CA ASN A 166 -35.65 -16.62 17.85
C ASN A 166 -36.86 -16.48 18.81
N PRO A 167 -37.80 -17.46 18.85
CA PRO A 167 -38.89 -17.44 19.83
C PRO A 167 -38.41 -17.49 21.31
N GLU A 168 -37.16 -17.90 21.56
CA GLU A 168 -36.50 -17.82 22.87
C GLU A 168 -35.64 -16.56 23.06
N GLY A 169 -35.65 -15.63 22.11
CA GLY A 169 -34.90 -14.38 22.17
C GLY A 169 -35.31 -13.52 23.36
N SER A 170 -34.36 -12.80 23.95
CA SER A 170 -34.55 -12.06 25.21
C SER A 170 -35.76 -11.11 25.18
N VAL A 171 -35.88 -10.32 24.10
CA VAL A 171 -36.98 -9.37 23.91
C VAL A 171 -38.33 -10.08 23.74
N ILE A 172 -38.37 -11.15 22.93
CA ILE A 172 -39.60 -11.91 22.70
C ILE A 172 -40.06 -12.58 23.99
N LYS A 173 -39.12 -13.14 24.76
CA LYS A 173 -39.39 -13.78 26.04
C LYS A 173 -39.96 -12.79 27.06
N GLN A 174 -39.39 -11.60 27.19
CA GLN A 174 -39.90 -10.56 28.08
C GLN A 174 -41.34 -10.15 27.71
N VAL A 175 -41.61 -9.90 26.43
CA VAL A 175 -42.95 -9.57 25.94
C VAL A 175 -43.94 -10.71 26.22
N GLN A 176 -43.50 -11.96 26.04
CA GLN A 176 -44.34 -13.13 26.31
C GLN A 176 -44.68 -13.24 27.80
N GLU A 177 -43.72 -12.99 28.70
CA GLU A 177 -43.93 -12.97 30.15
C GLU A 177 -44.94 -11.88 30.55
N GLU A 178 -44.80 -10.66 30.02
CA GLU A 178 -45.76 -9.56 30.27
C GLU A 178 -47.17 -9.90 29.78
N ILE A 179 -47.29 -10.51 28.59
CA ILE A 179 -48.58 -11.00 28.07
C ILE A 179 -49.19 -12.03 29.02
N THR A 180 -48.40 -12.95 29.58
CA THR A 180 -48.91 -13.95 30.54
C THR A 180 -49.36 -13.31 31.85
N LEU A 181 -48.63 -12.31 32.35
CA LEU A 181 -49.00 -11.58 33.55
C LEU A 181 -50.32 -10.84 33.35
N LEU A 182 -50.45 -10.07 32.27
CA LEU A 182 -51.69 -9.35 31.95
C LEU A 182 -52.88 -10.29 31.77
N LYS A 183 -52.69 -11.45 31.12
CA LYS A 183 -53.75 -12.47 31.02
C LYS A 183 -54.21 -12.93 32.40
N SER A 184 -53.28 -13.14 33.33
CA SER A 184 -53.62 -13.54 34.71
C SER A 184 -54.39 -12.45 35.45
N GLU A 185 -53.98 -11.18 35.33
CA GLU A 185 -54.69 -10.05 35.95
C GLU A 185 -56.10 -9.87 35.38
N ILE A 186 -56.27 -10.00 34.06
CA ILE A 186 -57.59 -9.96 33.43
C ILE A 186 -58.49 -11.06 34.00
N THR A 187 -57.96 -12.28 34.20
CA THR A 187 -58.76 -13.36 34.79
C THR A 187 -59.16 -13.09 36.23
N THR A 188 -58.27 -12.55 37.06
CA THR A 188 -58.59 -12.22 38.46
C THR A 188 -59.60 -11.08 38.57
N PHE A 189 -59.48 -10.04 37.74
CA PHE A 189 -60.47 -8.97 37.68
C PHE A 189 -61.82 -9.46 37.19
N LYS A 190 -61.85 -10.36 36.19
CA LYS A 190 -63.10 -10.97 35.71
C LYS A 190 -63.82 -11.73 36.83
N ASP A 191 -63.08 -12.49 37.64
CA ASP A 191 -63.63 -13.21 38.79
C ASP A 191 -64.14 -12.26 39.88
N LEU A 192 -63.43 -11.16 40.14
CA LEU A 192 -63.88 -10.12 41.08
C LEU A 192 -65.16 -9.42 40.59
N ILE A 193 -65.26 -9.11 39.30
CA ILE A 193 -66.45 -8.52 38.69
C ILE A 193 -67.64 -9.48 38.82
N ASN A 194 -67.44 -10.77 38.53
CA ASN A 194 -68.49 -11.78 38.68
C ASN A 194 -69.00 -11.82 40.13
N LYS A 195 -68.10 -11.92 41.11
CA LYS A 195 -68.47 -11.90 42.54
C LYS A 195 -69.25 -10.63 42.92
N LYS A 196 -68.79 -9.45 42.48
CA LYS A 196 -69.50 -8.18 42.75
C LYS A 196 -70.87 -8.12 42.08
N THR A 197 -71.00 -8.72 40.90
CA THR A 197 -72.28 -8.82 40.19
C THR A 197 -73.27 -9.70 40.95
N ASP A 198 -72.80 -10.84 41.48
CA ASP A 198 -73.63 -11.73 42.32
C ASP A 198 -74.11 -11.02 43.59
N PHE A 199 -73.20 -10.34 44.32
CA PHE A 199 -73.56 -9.54 45.50
C PHE A 199 -74.58 -8.45 45.18
N LEU A 200 -74.43 -7.75 44.05
CA LEU A 200 -75.37 -6.73 43.62
C LEU A 200 -76.77 -7.31 43.38
N GLU A 201 -76.85 -8.51 42.79
CA GLU A 201 -78.12 -9.19 42.55
C GLU A 201 -78.80 -9.62 43.85
N GLU A 202 -78.04 -10.08 44.85
CA GLU A 202 -78.55 -10.36 46.18
C GLU A 202 -79.10 -9.09 46.86
N GLU A 203 -78.37 -7.97 46.81
CA GLU A 203 -78.82 -6.70 47.37
C GLU A 203 -80.08 -6.17 46.67
N LYS A 204 -80.18 -6.29 45.35
CA LYS A 204 -81.42 -5.98 44.61
C LYS A 204 -82.61 -6.79 45.12
N LYS A 205 -82.44 -8.09 45.37
CA LYS A 205 -83.49 -8.95 45.93
C LYS A 205 -83.89 -8.52 47.34
N LYS A 206 -82.94 -8.14 48.20
CA LYS A 206 -83.23 -7.60 49.55
C LYS A 206 -83.96 -6.27 49.47
N HIS A 207 -83.52 -5.35 48.62
CA HIS A 207 -84.15 -4.05 48.42
C HIS A 207 -85.60 -4.18 47.91
N ALA A 208 -85.86 -5.14 47.00
CA ALA A 208 -87.21 -5.43 46.53
C ALA A 208 -88.13 -5.93 47.66
N LYS A 209 -87.62 -6.75 48.58
CA LYS A 209 -88.38 -7.20 49.78
C LYS A 209 -88.70 -6.01 50.70
N LEU A 210 -87.70 -5.20 51.06
CA LEU A 210 -87.89 -4.02 51.90
C LEU A 210 -88.89 -3.03 51.30
N ARG A 211 -88.85 -2.81 49.97
CA ARG A 211 -89.79 -1.92 49.28
C ARG A 211 -91.24 -2.40 49.43
N LYS A 212 -91.50 -3.70 49.31
CA LYS A 212 -92.83 -4.29 49.54
C LYS A 212 -93.28 -4.12 50.99
N GLU A 213 -92.40 -4.32 51.96
CA GLU A 213 -92.70 -4.11 53.38
C GLU A 213 -93.06 -2.65 53.69
N ILE A 214 -92.29 -1.68 53.18
CA ILE A 214 -92.58 -0.25 53.30
C ILE A 214 -93.94 0.08 52.70
N GLU A 215 -94.26 -0.46 51.52
CA GLU A 215 -95.56 -0.23 50.88
C GLU A 215 -96.73 -0.77 51.73
N VAL A 216 -96.58 -1.97 52.31
CA VAL A 216 -97.57 -2.55 53.22
C VAL A 216 -97.73 -1.67 54.47
N GLN A 217 -96.64 -1.18 55.05
CA GLN A 217 -96.69 -0.29 56.22
C GLN A 217 -97.35 1.05 55.88
N ASN A 218 -97.03 1.66 54.75
CA ASN A 218 -97.66 2.90 54.30
C ASN A 218 -99.18 2.74 54.11
N LYS A 219 -99.64 1.63 53.51
CA LYS A 219 -101.07 1.31 53.40
C LYS A 219 -101.73 1.17 54.77
N ARG A 220 -101.06 0.54 55.74
CA ARG A 220 -101.54 0.44 57.13
C ARG A 220 -101.64 1.81 57.80
N TYR A 221 -100.61 2.64 57.68
CA TYR A 221 -100.61 4.00 58.24
C TYR A 221 -101.69 4.89 57.62
N ASP A 222 -101.89 4.83 56.30
CA ASP A 222 -102.96 5.57 55.61
C ASP A 222 -104.35 5.14 56.10
N ALA A 223 -104.58 3.84 56.30
CA ALA A 223 -105.83 3.33 56.87
C ALA A 223 -106.07 3.82 58.31
N ILE A 224 -105.02 3.84 59.14
CA ILE A 224 -105.08 4.40 60.51
C ILE A 224 -105.41 5.89 60.47
N LEU A 225 -104.71 6.66 59.63
CA LEU A 225 -104.92 8.11 59.47
C LEU A 225 -106.36 8.42 59.02
N LYS A 226 -106.89 7.70 58.02
CA LYS A 226 -108.28 7.86 57.56
C LYS A 226 -109.28 7.57 58.68
N ARG A 227 -109.06 6.51 59.47
CA ARG A 227 -109.92 6.16 60.60
C ARG A 227 -109.92 7.25 61.68
N LEU A 228 -108.74 7.74 62.06
CA LEU A 228 -108.59 8.83 63.01
C LEU A 228 -109.24 10.12 62.50
N HIS A 229 -109.09 10.42 61.21
CA HIS A 229 -109.73 11.58 60.58
C HIS A 229 -111.26 11.49 60.63
N CYS A 230 -111.84 10.32 60.34
CA CYS A 230 -113.28 10.07 60.49
C CYS A 230 -113.75 10.20 61.95
N GLN A 231 -112.99 9.67 62.91
CA GLN A 231 -113.29 9.81 64.33
C GLN A 231 -113.30 11.29 64.76
N LEU A 232 -112.29 12.06 64.34
CA LEU A 232 -112.18 13.49 64.62
C LEU A 232 -113.35 14.29 64.01
N ASN A 233 -113.71 14.01 62.76
CA ASN A 233 -114.86 14.65 62.11
C ASN A 233 -116.18 14.33 62.82
N LYS A 234 -116.36 13.10 63.28
CA LYS A 234 -117.55 12.70 64.06
C LYS A 234 -117.64 13.48 65.38
N VAL A 235 -116.52 13.64 66.09
CA VAL A 235 -116.45 14.44 67.31
C VAL A 235 -116.76 15.92 67.03
N HIS A 236 -116.20 16.50 65.96
CA HIS A 236 -116.51 17.88 65.57
C HIS A 236 -117.98 18.09 65.20
N SER A 237 -118.58 17.16 64.44
CA SER A 237 -120.00 17.22 64.09
C SER A 237 -120.88 17.14 65.34
N ASN A 238 -120.60 16.21 66.24
CA ASN A 238 -121.30 16.11 67.52
C ASN A 238 -121.16 17.42 68.31
N LYS A 239 -119.95 17.99 68.43
CA LYS A 239 -119.73 19.27 69.12
C LYS A 239 -120.61 20.39 68.54
N ARG A 240 -120.74 20.49 67.22
CA ARG A 240 -121.65 21.46 66.57
C ARG A 240 -123.11 21.20 66.91
N GLN A 241 -123.55 19.93 66.89
CA GLN A 241 -124.91 19.52 67.26
C GLN A 241 -125.23 19.88 68.72
N TRP A 242 -124.31 19.58 69.65
CA TRP A 242 -124.44 19.96 71.06
C TRP A 242 -124.54 21.48 71.21
N HIS A 243 -123.69 22.26 70.53
CA HIS A 243 -123.79 23.72 70.51
C HIS A 243 -125.16 24.22 70.01
N TRP A 244 -125.68 23.62 68.94
CA TRP A 244 -126.99 23.98 68.40
C TRP A 244 -128.12 23.64 69.37
N ASN A 245 -128.10 22.46 69.99
CA ASN A 245 -129.08 22.06 71.01
C ASN A 245 -129.05 23.01 72.22
N ILE A 246 -127.86 23.43 72.67
CA ILE A 246 -127.70 24.41 73.75
C ILE A 246 -128.36 25.74 73.37
N GLN A 247 -128.07 26.27 72.18
CA GLN A 247 -128.71 27.51 71.71
C GLN A 247 -130.23 27.40 71.61
N GLN A 248 -130.77 26.25 71.16
CA GLN A 248 -132.23 26.04 71.10
C GLN A 248 -132.85 25.98 72.50
N LEU A 249 -132.20 25.31 73.46
CA LEU A 249 -132.65 25.25 74.85
C LEU A 249 -132.56 26.63 75.52
N GLU A 250 -131.52 27.41 75.24
CA GLU A 250 -131.40 28.80 75.70
C GLU A 250 -132.52 29.69 75.13
N LYS A 251 -132.85 29.52 73.86
CA LYS A 251 -133.95 30.25 73.20
C LYS A 251 -135.32 29.85 73.77
N LYS A 252 -135.57 28.56 74.01
CA LYS A 252 -136.78 28.05 74.69
C LYS A 252 -136.88 28.54 76.14
N ALA A 253 -135.76 28.60 76.86
CA ALA A 253 -135.72 29.16 78.20
C ALA A 253 -136.02 30.67 78.20
N ALA A 254 -135.53 31.41 77.20
CA ALA A 254 -135.87 32.81 77.01
C ALA A 254 -137.35 33.03 76.64
N GLU A 255 -137.94 32.15 75.82
CA GLU A 255 -139.38 32.17 75.49
C GLU A 255 -140.27 31.81 76.70
N LEU A 256 -139.90 30.81 77.50
CA LEU A 256 -140.59 30.48 78.76
C LEU A 256 -140.51 31.63 79.78
N ARG A 257 -139.38 32.35 79.84
CA ARG A 257 -139.27 33.61 80.61
C ARG A 257 -140.15 34.74 80.05
N LYS A 258 -140.51 34.70 78.76
CA LYS A 258 -141.39 35.70 78.11
C LYS A 258 -142.88 35.37 78.23
N CYS A 259 -143.25 34.08 78.34
CA CYS A 259 -144.62 33.61 78.53
C CYS A 259 -145.09 33.59 80.00
N LEU A 260 -144.16 33.61 80.97
CA LEU A 260 -144.45 33.82 82.40
C LEU A 260 -144.44 35.31 82.74
N GLY A 261 -145.24 36.08 82.00
CA GLY A 261 -145.47 37.49 82.25
C GLY A 261 -145.97 37.75 83.68
N VAL A 262 -145.29 38.66 84.36
CA VAL A 262 -145.72 39.33 85.59
C VAL A 262 -147.17 39.81 85.44
N VAL A 263 -148.05 39.24 86.26
CA VAL A 263 -149.05 39.95 87.05
C VAL A 263 -148.66 39.69 88.51
N GLU A 264 -148.53 40.79 89.27
CA GLU A 264 -148.57 40.94 90.74
C GLU A 264 -149.39 39.84 91.48
N LEU A 265 -149.11 39.38 92.70
CA LEU A 265 -148.67 40.00 93.97
C LEU A 265 -148.26 38.86 94.93
N GLN A 266 -147.38 39.17 95.91
CA GLN A 266 -146.88 38.31 97.00
C GLN A 266 -145.92 37.17 96.62
#